data_AF-A0A0U1D213-F1
#
_entry.id   AF-A0A0U1D213-F1
#
_cell.length_a   1.000
_cell.length_b   1.000
_cell.length_c   1.000
_cell.angle_alpha   90.00
_cell.angle_beta   90.00
_cell.angle_gamma   90.00
#
_symmetry.space_group_name_H-M   'P 1'
#
loop_
_entity.id
_entity.type
_entity.pdbx_description
1 polymer ?
#
loop_
_entity_poly.entity_id
_entity_poly.type
_entity_poly.pdbx_seq_one_letter_code
_entity_poly.pdbx_strand_id
1 'polypeptide(L)'
;MRSGVEVPAPKCHVVVPMKRFYGAVAIAAAMTLGPSNPATAQADPPAPLTTPDPFPDIRYYDESDANSFALPGGVWFIAPTGQNCGIWGLGSFGCAGDIPGAPAGTSHIGWIDGDRAVHYDWSVAARFPATQAQRQLAPRSKITHEGTTCAATPDGRTYCERGPLRFVIEPTKTWLSAPGIDLSWVELGPASCSPPGGGPCYR
;
A
#
# COMPACT_ATOMS: atom_id res chain seq x y z
N MET A 1 -21.57 -7.05 -44.24
CA MET A 1 -20.19 -6.56 -44.05
C MET A 1 -20.06 -5.97 -42.65
N ARG A 2 -19.47 -6.74 -41.73
CA ARG A 2 -18.69 -6.33 -40.54
C ARG A 2 -18.35 -7.63 -39.81
N SER A 3 -17.18 -8.19 -40.15
CA SER A 3 -16.60 -9.36 -39.51
C SER A 3 -16.32 -9.07 -38.04
N GLY A 4 -16.85 -9.91 -37.15
CA GLY A 4 -16.31 -10.09 -35.81
C GLY A 4 -14.99 -10.83 -35.91
N VAL A 5 -13.94 -10.25 -35.33
CA VAL A 5 -12.66 -10.93 -35.12
C VAL A 5 -12.64 -11.37 -33.67
N GLU A 6 -12.90 -12.66 -33.47
CA GLU A 6 -12.73 -13.35 -32.20
C GLU A 6 -11.23 -13.60 -32.03
N VAL A 7 -10.61 -13.00 -31.00
CA VAL A 7 -9.18 -13.19 -30.69
C VAL A 7 -9.06 -14.38 -29.72
N PRO A 8 -8.41 -15.49 -30.10
CA PRO A 8 -8.25 -16.63 -29.21
C PRO A 8 -7.26 -16.32 -28.08
N ALA A 9 -7.64 -16.64 -26.84
CA ALA A 9 -6.79 -16.55 -25.67
C ALA A 9 -5.53 -17.44 -25.81
N PRO A 10 -4.34 -16.98 -25.41
CA PRO A 10 -3.14 -17.81 -25.43
C PRO A 10 -3.23 -18.90 -24.36
N LYS A 11 -3.12 -20.16 -24.80
CA LYS A 11 -2.98 -21.33 -23.93
C LYS A 11 -1.61 -21.30 -23.27
N CYS A 12 -1.56 -21.08 -21.96
CA CYS A 12 -0.35 -21.26 -21.17
C CYS A 12 0.00 -22.75 -21.10
N HIS A 13 0.99 -23.17 -21.88
CA HIS A 13 1.63 -24.48 -21.73
C HIS A 13 2.48 -24.49 -20.46
N VAL A 14 2.11 -25.33 -19.50
CA VAL A 14 2.93 -25.63 -18.33
C VAL A 14 4.13 -26.46 -18.80
N VAL A 15 5.28 -25.81 -18.98
CA VAL A 15 6.56 -26.50 -19.19
C VAL A 15 7.11 -26.86 -17.81
N VAL A 16 6.96 -28.12 -17.42
CA VAL A 16 7.60 -28.68 -16.22
C VAL A 16 9.08 -28.91 -16.54
N PRO A 17 10.05 -28.26 -15.85
CA PRO A 17 11.45 -28.63 -16.02
C PRO A 17 11.73 -29.98 -15.35
N MET A 18 11.88 -31.00 -16.18
CA MET A 18 12.36 -32.34 -15.84
C MET A 18 13.83 -32.25 -15.38
N LYS A 19 14.09 -32.34 -14.06
CA LYS A 19 15.44 -32.47 -13.51
C LYS A 19 16.06 -33.79 -13.97
N ARG A 20 17.00 -33.71 -14.92
CA ARG A 20 17.86 -34.80 -15.35
C ARG A 20 18.79 -35.21 -14.19
N PHE A 21 18.56 -36.38 -13.62
CA PHE A 21 19.55 -37.07 -12.80
C PHE A 21 20.54 -37.77 -13.74
N TYR A 22 21.76 -37.23 -13.85
CA TYR A 22 22.89 -37.94 -14.41
C TYR A 22 23.56 -38.75 -13.30
N GLY A 23 23.63 -40.07 -13.49
CA GLY A 23 24.38 -40.97 -12.63
C GLY A 23 25.88 -40.95 -12.94
N ALA A 24 26.68 -41.28 -11.92
CA ALA A 24 28.04 -41.80 -12.09
C ALA A 24 28.30 -42.82 -10.97
N VAL A 25 28.77 -44.01 -11.37
CA VAL A 25 29.07 -45.17 -10.54
C VAL A 25 30.57 -45.21 -10.22
N ALA A 26 30.87 -45.44 -8.94
CA ALA A 26 32.02 -46.11 -8.27
C ALA A 26 33.48 -45.94 -8.75
N ILE A 27 34.39 -45.79 -7.78
CA ILE A 27 35.45 -46.77 -7.41
C ILE A 27 36.03 -46.39 -6.02
N ALA A 28 36.31 -47.41 -5.21
CA ALA A 28 36.81 -47.36 -3.83
C ALA A 28 38.32 -47.12 -3.72
N ALA A 29 38.76 -46.48 -2.63
CA ALA A 29 40.05 -46.72 -1.96
C ALA A 29 40.01 -46.19 -0.52
N ALA A 30 40.38 -47.04 0.44
CA ALA A 30 40.39 -46.79 1.87
C ALA A 30 41.72 -46.17 2.33
N MET A 31 41.69 -45.10 3.14
CA MET A 31 42.73 -44.74 4.13
C MET A 31 42.10 -43.94 5.29
N THR A 32 42.38 -44.39 6.50
CA THR A 32 41.95 -43.90 7.82
C THR A 32 42.53 -42.52 8.18
N LEU A 33 41.75 -41.62 8.79
CA LEU A 33 42.17 -40.60 9.80
C LEU A 33 40.99 -39.71 10.27
N GLY A 34 40.57 -39.84 11.54
CA GLY A 34 39.97 -38.79 12.41
C GLY A 34 38.53 -38.30 12.14
N PRO A 35 37.64 -38.24 13.15
CA PRO A 35 36.37 -37.51 13.03
C PRO A 35 36.65 -36.01 13.05
N SER A 36 36.80 -35.41 11.87
CA SER A 36 36.72 -33.97 11.70
C SER A 36 35.24 -33.60 11.58
N ASN A 37 34.66 -33.14 12.69
CA ASN A 37 33.33 -32.53 12.69
C ASN A 37 33.32 -31.39 11.66
N PRO A 38 32.49 -31.46 10.59
CA PRO A 38 32.23 -30.28 9.80
C PRO A 38 31.41 -29.33 10.68
N ALA A 39 32.05 -28.28 11.19
CA ALA A 39 31.34 -27.14 11.73
C ALA A 39 30.49 -26.58 10.58
N THR A 40 29.18 -26.87 10.59
CA THR A 40 28.21 -26.15 9.79
C THR A 40 28.26 -24.70 10.24
N ALA A 41 28.91 -23.85 9.44
CA ALA A 41 28.76 -22.41 9.54
C ALA A 41 27.29 -22.10 9.25
N GLN A 42 26.48 -22.06 10.29
CA GLN A 42 25.12 -21.58 10.23
C GLN A 42 25.23 -20.07 10.00
N ALA A 43 24.96 -19.63 8.78
CA ALA A 43 24.80 -18.20 8.50
C ALA A 43 23.71 -17.70 9.45
N ASP A 44 24.04 -16.67 10.24
CA ASP A 44 23.03 -15.98 11.03
C ASP A 44 21.89 -15.57 10.08
N PRO A 45 20.61 -15.77 10.47
CA PRO A 45 19.50 -15.23 9.73
C PRO A 45 19.76 -13.74 9.48
N PRO A 46 19.55 -13.22 8.25
CA PRO A 46 19.63 -11.79 8.01
C PRO A 46 18.80 -11.08 9.08
N ALA A 47 19.42 -10.13 9.79
CA ALA A 47 18.69 -9.33 10.76
C ALA A 47 17.43 -8.77 10.07
N PRO A 48 16.25 -8.91 10.68
CA PRO A 48 15.02 -8.40 10.07
C PRO A 48 15.23 -6.92 9.79
N LEU A 49 15.20 -6.56 8.50
CA LEU A 49 15.23 -5.16 8.07
C LEU A 49 14.03 -4.50 8.73
N THR A 50 14.29 -3.67 9.74
CA THR A 50 13.25 -2.93 10.44
C THR A 50 12.81 -1.84 9.48
N THR A 51 11.82 -2.12 8.64
CA THR A 51 11.22 -1.09 7.79
C THR A 51 10.64 -0.03 8.72
N PRO A 52 11.04 1.25 8.59
CA PRO A 52 10.47 2.32 9.41
C PRO A 52 8.96 2.39 9.23
N ASP A 53 8.23 2.62 10.32
CA ASP A 53 6.79 2.88 10.29
C ASP A 53 6.52 4.13 9.43
N PRO A 54 5.75 4.02 8.34
CA PRO A 54 5.47 5.14 7.44
C PRO A 54 4.51 6.16 8.07
N PHE A 55 3.76 5.78 9.11
CA PHE A 55 2.72 6.61 9.70
C PHE A 55 3.30 7.69 10.62
N PRO A 56 3.04 8.98 10.35
CA PRO A 56 3.61 10.07 11.13
C PRO A 56 2.96 10.19 12.52
N ASP A 57 3.74 10.62 13.52
CA ASP A 57 3.19 11.05 14.80
C ASP A 57 2.60 12.47 14.68
N ILE A 58 1.27 12.55 14.60
CA ILE A 58 0.51 13.80 14.44
C ILE A 58 -0.02 14.36 15.77
N ARG A 59 0.38 13.79 16.92
CA ARG A 59 -0.14 14.22 18.24
C ARG A 59 0.10 15.70 18.51
N TYR A 60 1.20 16.25 18.00
CA TYR A 60 1.65 17.63 18.22
C TYR A 60 1.44 18.55 17.01
N TYR A 61 0.54 18.19 16.09
CA TYR A 61 0.16 19.04 14.97
C TYR A 61 -0.93 20.01 15.42
N ASP A 62 -0.98 21.17 14.77
CA ASP A 62 -1.99 22.19 15.06
C ASP A 62 -3.37 21.70 14.62
N GLU A 63 -4.36 21.77 15.51
CA GLU A 63 -5.74 21.41 15.17
C GLU A 63 -6.36 22.54 14.34
N SER A 64 -6.76 22.20 13.12
CA SER A 64 -7.55 23.06 12.26
C SER A 64 -9.00 23.07 12.70
N ASP A 65 -9.64 24.24 12.71
CA ASP A 65 -11.07 24.34 12.95
C ASP A 65 -11.84 23.65 11.82
N ALA A 66 -12.45 22.51 12.14
CA ALA A 66 -13.22 21.69 11.21
C ALA A 66 -14.35 22.49 10.51
N ASN A 67 -14.94 23.48 11.18
CA ASN A 67 -16.01 24.30 10.59
C ASN A 67 -15.52 25.16 9.44
N SER A 68 -14.23 25.54 9.44
CA SER A 68 -13.62 26.30 8.34
C SER A 68 -13.43 25.48 7.05
N PHE A 69 -13.57 24.15 7.15
CA PHE A 69 -13.50 23.17 6.05
C PHE A 69 -14.85 22.49 5.79
N ALA A 70 -15.92 22.90 6.48
CA ALA A 70 -17.23 22.30 6.31
C ALA A 70 -17.81 22.61 4.92
N LEU A 71 -18.13 21.56 4.19
CA LEU A 71 -18.85 21.60 2.91
C LEU A 71 -19.98 20.56 2.95
N PRO A 72 -20.90 20.50 1.96
CA PRO A 72 -21.98 19.53 1.97
C PRO A 72 -21.48 18.10 2.22
N GLY A 73 -22.03 17.47 3.26
CA GLY A 73 -21.77 16.07 3.62
C GLY A 73 -20.57 15.81 4.53
N GLY A 74 -19.73 16.80 4.85
CA GLY A 74 -18.58 16.58 5.74
C GLY A 74 -17.57 17.72 5.77
N VAL A 75 -16.34 17.41 6.15
CA VAL A 75 -15.21 18.34 6.07
C VAL A 75 -14.30 17.96 4.92
N TRP A 76 -13.84 18.96 4.17
CA TRP A 76 -13.17 18.77 2.90
C TRP A 76 -11.98 19.71 2.77
N PHE A 77 -10.83 19.16 2.38
CA PHE A 77 -9.57 19.90 2.26
C PHE A 77 -8.75 19.41 1.07
N ILE A 78 -7.92 20.30 0.55
CA ILE A 78 -6.95 19.98 -0.49
C ILE A 78 -5.68 19.49 0.22
N ALA A 79 -5.22 18.29 -0.15
CA ALA A 79 -3.96 17.73 0.31
C ALA A 79 -2.74 18.58 -0.14
N PRO A 80 -1.59 18.50 0.54
CA PRO A 80 -0.33 19.08 0.05
C PRO A 80 0.03 18.67 -1.37
N THR A 81 -0.27 17.42 -1.75
CA THR A 81 -0.05 16.84 -3.08
C THR A 81 -1.21 17.07 -4.06
N GLY A 82 -2.23 17.86 -3.68
CA GLY A 82 -3.30 18.33 -4.58
C GLY A 82 -4.57 17.48 -4.63
N GLN A 83 -4.63 16.35 -3.92
CA GLN A 83 -5.84 15.51 -3.87
C GLN A 83 -6.99 16.22 -3.14
N ASN A 84 -8.21 15.98 -3.59
CA ASN A 84 -9.44 16.36 -2.92
C ASN A 84 -9.73 15.34 -1.80
N CYS A 85 -9.44 15.71 -0.55
CA CYS A 85 -9.61 14.84 0.60
C CYS A 85 -10.78 15.27 1.47
N GLY A 86 -11.37 14.31 2.18
CA GLY A 86 -12.47 14.62 3.07
C GLY A 86 -12.73 13.56 4.13
N ILE A 87 -13.50 13.98 5.12
CA ILE A 87 -14.11 13.14 6.15
C ILE A 87 -15.61 13.40 6.08
N TRP A 88 -16.41 12.35 5.88
CA TRP A 88 -17.85 12.47 5.64
C TRP A 88 -18.66 11.35 6.29
N GLY A 89 -19.99 11.55 6.34
CA GLY A 89 -20.91 10.56 6.90
C GLY A 89 -20.56 10.21 8.35
N LEU A 90 -20.47 8.92 8.66
CA LEU A 90 -20.12 8.44 10.01
C LEU A 90 -18.61 8.41 10.27
N GLY A 91 -17.82 9.28 9.62
CA GLY A 91 -16.36 9.27 9.65
C GLY A 91 -15.73 8.37 8.58
N SER A 92 -16.40 8.22 7.43
CA SER A 92 -15.72 7.73 6.22
C SER A 92 -14.68 8.76 5.79
N PHE A 93 -13.57 8.31 5.23
CA PHE A 93 -12.50 9.21 4.83
C PHE A 93 -11.71 8.72 3.63
N GLY A 94 -11.13 9.66 2.91
CA GLY A 94 -10.33 9.34 1.73
C GLY A 94 -9.94 10.57 0.94
N CYS A 95 -9.24 10.30 -0.15
CA CYS A 95 -8.74 11.29 -1.09
C CYS A 95 -9.06 10.87 -2.52
N ALA A 96 -9.44 11.85 -3.34
CA ALA A 96 -9.65 11.73 -4.77
C ALA A 96 -8.63 12.56 -5.56
N GLY A 97 -8.04 11.99 -6.60
CA GLY A 97 -6.99 12.59 -7.41
C GLY A 97 -5.91 11.58 -7.76
N ASP A 98 -4.71 12.06 -8.09
CA ASP A 98 -3.57 11.17 -8.35
C ASP A 98 -3.18 10.45 -7.05
N ILE A 99 -3.15 9.11 -7.08
CA ILE A 99 -2.71 8.26 -5.97
C ILE A 99 -1.36 7.64 -6.33
N PRO A 100 -0.24 8.22 -5.87
CA PRO A 100 1.10 7.75 -6.21
C PRO A 100 1.32 6.30 -5.81
N GLY A 101 1.85 5.50 -6.74
CA GLY A 101 2.11 4.08 -6.56
C GLY A 101 0.90 3.15 -6.71
N ALA A 102 -0.30 3.67 -6.94
CA ALA A 102 -1.44 2.85 -7.30
C ALA A 102 -1.43 2.47 -8.80
N PRO A 103 -2.13 1.38 -9.22
CA PRO A 103 -2.28 1.02 -10.62
C PRO A 103 -2.91 2.16 -11.45
N ALA A 104 -2.56 2.21 -12.74
CA ALA A 104 -3.09 3.21 -13.67
C ALA A 104 -4.64 3.22 -13.68
N GLY A 105 -5.23 4.42 -13.63
CA GLY A 105 -6.67 4.62 -13.52
C GLY A 105 -7.22 4.64 -12.09
N THR A 106 -6.39 4.32 -11.08
CA THR A 106 -6.75 4.50 -9.68
C THR A 106 -6.75 5.98 -9.34
N SER A 107 -7.90 6.50 -8.90
CA SER A 107 -8.09 7.91 -8.59
C SER A 107 -8.63 8.15 -7.18
N HIS A 108 -8.85 7.10 -6.41
CA HIS A 108 -9.47 7.18 -5.09
C HIS A 108 -8.77 6.22 -4.13
N ILE A 109 -8.59 6.66 -2.89
CA ILE A 109 -8.18 5.83 -1.77
C ILE A 109 -8.98 6.24 -0.55
N GLY A 110 -9.36 5.28 0.29
CA GLY A 110 -10.04 5.58 1.53
C GLY A 110 -10.56 4.37 2.27
N TRP A 111 -11.24 4.66 3.35
CA TRP A 111 -12.09 3.73 4.07
C TRP A 111 -13.47 4.34 4.15
N ILE A 112 -14.47 3.56 3.73
CA ILE A 112 -15.86 3.96 3.77
C ILE A 112 -16.55 3.09 4.81
N ASP A 113 -17.48 3.67 5.55
CA ASP A 113 -18.20 2.96 6.60
C ASP A 113 -18.75 1.61 6.09
N GLY A 114 -18.45 0.55 6.85
CA GLY A 114 -18.70 -0.84 6.47
C GLY A 114 -17.52 -1.58 5.81
N ASP A 115 -16.46 -0.88 5.40
CA ASP A 115 -15.27 -1.51 4.84
C ASP A 115 -14.42 -2.19 5.91
N ARG A 116 -13.72 -3.27 5.52
CA ARG A 116 -12.84 -4.02 6.43
C ARG A 116 -11.43 -3.43 6.56
N ALA A 117 -11.02 -2.59 5.62
CA ALA A 117 -9.69 -2.03 5.51
C ALA A 117 -9.72 -0.75 4.68
N VAL A 118 -8.66 0.06 4.75
CA VAL A 118 -8.43 1.08 3.73
C VAL A 118 -8.12 0.38 2.40
N HIS A 119 -8.67 0.88 1.30
CA HIS A 119 -8.42 0.35 -0.04
C HIS A 119 -8.56 1.46 -1.09
N TYR A 120 -8.31 1.12 -2.36
CA TYR A 120 -8.25 2.05 -3.48
C TYR A 120 -8.93 1.47 -4.74
N ASP A 121 -9.75 0.43 -4.59
CA ASP A 121 -10.45 -0.14 -5.73
C ASP A 121 -11.66 0.72 -6.16
N TRP A 122 -12.28 0.33 -7.27
CA TRP A 122 -13.40 1.04 -7.88
C TRP A 122 -14.57 1.31 -6.92
N SER A 123 -14.73 0.49 -5.87
CA SER A 123 -15.80 0.65 -4.90
C SER A 123 -15.61 1.89 -4.02
N VAL A 124 -14.37 2.37 -3.82
CA VAL A 124 -14.13 3.67 -3.16
C VAL A 124 -14.71 4.77 -4.04
N ALA A 125 -14.30 4.79 -5.32
CA ALA A 125 -14.71 5.82 -6.27
C ALA A 125 -16.23 5.90 -6.42
N ALA A 126 -16.91 4.75 -6.48
CA ALA A 126 -18.37 4.69 -6.61
C ALA A 126 -19.13 5.27 -5.40
N ARG A 127 -18.51 5.28 -4.22
CA ARG A 127 -19.11 5.72 -2.95
C ARG A 127 -18.52 7.05 -2.45
N PHE A 128 -17.55 7.61 -3.16
CA PHE A 128 -16.90 8.85 -2.81
C PHE A 128 -17.81 10.04 -3.13
N PRO A 129 -18.10 10.95 -2.17
CA PRO A 129 -18.93 12.11 -2.46
C PRO A 129 -18.30 13.04 -3.49
N ALA A 130 -19.12 13.63 -4.36
CA ALA A 130 -18.65 14.55 -5.41
C ALA A 130 -18.29 15.96 -4.89
N THR A 131 -18.22 16.16 -3.57
CA THR A 131 -17.88 17.45 -2.95
C THR A 131 -16.43 17.82 -3.24
N GLN A 132 -16.21 19.07 -3.65
CA GLN A 132 -14.88 19.61 -3.97
C GLN A 132 -14.38 20.50 -2.86
N ALA A 133 -13.23 20.15 -2.29
CA ALA A 133 -12.53 20.95 -1.31
C ALA A 133 -12.13 22.32 -1.89
N GLN A 134 -12.18 23.33 -1.04
CA GLN A 134 -11.94 24.72 -1.43
C GLN A 134 -10.66 25.30 -0.83
N ARG A 135 -10.09 24.61 0.17
CA ARG A 135 -8.99 25.12 0.99
C ARG A 135 -7.97 24.02 1.23
N GLN A 136 -6.70 24.38 1.12
CA GLN A 136 -5.60 23.49 1.47
C GLN A 136 -5.47 23.35 3.00
N LEU A 137 -5.20 22.14 3.47
CA LEU A 137 -4.84 21.92 4.86
C LEU A 137 -3.41 22.45 5.09
N ALA A 138 -3.23 23.28 6.11
CA ALA A 138 -1.94 23.92 6.34
C ALA A 138 -0.87 22.85 6.70
N PRO A 139 0.41 23.03 6.31
CA PRO A 139 1.48 22.15 6.75
C PRO A 139 1.54 22.07 8.28
N ARG A 140 1.86 20.89 8.82
CA ARG A 140 1.90 20.62 10.28
C ARG A 140 0.54 20.82 10.98
N SER A 141 -0.56 20.66 10.26
CA SER A 141 -1.89 20.72 10.84
C SER A 141 -2.66 19.42 10.66
N LYS A 142 -3.66 19.22 11.51
CA LYS A 142 -4.61 18.11 11.44
C LYS A 142 -6.04 18.62 11.57
N ILE A 143 -6.98 17.84 11.07
CA ILE A 143 -8.41 18.08 11.15
C ILE A 143 -9.09 16.80 11.63
N THR A 144 -9.87 16.92 12.70
CA THR A 144 -10.62 15.81 13.28
C THR A 144 -12.12 15.99 13.06
N HIS A 145 -12.79 14.97 12.54
CA HIS A 145 -14.24 14.96 12.36
C HIS A 145 -14.78 13.52 12.47
N GLU A 146 -15.89 13.32 13.18
CA GLU A 146 -16.57 12.01 13.31
C GLU A 146 -15.62 10.85 13.68
N GLY A 147 -14.68 11.11 14.60
CA GLY A 147 -13.71 10.12 15.09
C GLY A 147 -12.60 9.75 14.11
N THR A 148 -12.48 10.48 12.99
CA THR A 148 -11.40 10.36 12.01
C THR A 148 -10.53 11.60 12.05
N THR A 149 -9.23 11.42 11.87
CA THR A 149 -8.25 12.49 11.84
C THR A 149 -7.49 12.44 10.53
N CYS A 150 -7.43 13.56 9.81
CA CYS A 150 -6.52 13.72 8.67
C CYS A 150 -5.51 14.83 8.97
N ALA A 151 -4.31 14.75 8.40
CA ALA A 151 -3.22 15.66 8.65
C ALA A 151 -2.39 15.94 7.39
N ALA A 152 -1.89 17.16 7.30
CA ALA A 152 -0.88 17.56 6.34
C ALA A 152 0.46 17.65 7.07
N THR A 153 1.41 16.79 6.70
CA THR A 153 2.72 16.74 7.34
C THR A 153 3.61 17.90 6.85
N PRO A 154 4.64 18.31 7.63
CA PRO A 154 5.56 19.37 7.22
C PRO A 154 6.35 19.05 5.94
N ASP A 155 6.57 17.77 5.65
CA ASP A 155 7.26 17.27 4.45
C ASP A 155 6.31 17.05 3.25
N GLY A 156 5.08 17.55 3.32
CA GLY A 156 4.16 17.58 2.18
C GLY A 156 3.44 16.25 1.90
N ARG A 157 3.25 15.42 2.92
CA ARG A 157 2.45 14.18 2.85
C ARG A 157 1.05 14.42 3.42
N THR A 158 0.11 13.59 3.00
CA THR A 158 -1.24 13.54 3.58
C THR A 158 -1.38 12.26 4.38
N TYR A 159 -1.81 12.36 5.64
CA TYR A 159 -2.09 11.23 6.50
C TYR A 159 -3.56 11.25 6.90
N CYS A 160 -4.23 10.10 6.91
CA CYS A 160 -5.56 9.98 7.51
C CYS A 160 -5.64 8.69 8.33
N GLU A 161 -6.29 8.78 9.49
CA GLU A 161 -6.47 7.67 10.41
C GLU A 161 -7.86 7.65 11.04
N ARG A 162 -8.34 6.42 11.26
CA ARG A 162 -9.42 6.09 12.18
C ARG A 162 -9.06 4.80 12.91
N GLY A 163 -8.48 4.94 14.10
CA GLY A 163 -7.96 3.80 14.85
C GLY A 163 -6.91 3.03 14.03
N PRO A 164 -7.09 1.73 13.75
CA PRO A 164 -6.11 0.97 12.97
C PRO A 164 -6.14 1.28 11.47
N LEU A 165 -7.23 1.89 10.96
CA LEU A 165 -7.46 2.16 9.55
C LEU A 165 -6.73 3.44 9.18
N ARG A 166 -5.71 3.35 8.34
CA ARG A 166 -4.88 4.53 8.03
C ARG A 166 -4.21 4.45 6.68
N PHE A 167 -3.93 5.62 6.10
CA PHE A 167 -3.07 5.72 4.93
C PHE A 167 -2.21 6.98 4.97
N VAL A 168 -1.10 6.94 4.25
CA VAL A 168 -0.24 8.09 3.96
C VAL A 168 -0.07 8.21 2.46
N ILE A 169 -0.39 9.37 1.89
CA ILE A 169 -0.04 9.73 0.51
C ILE A 169 1.24 10.56 0.55
N GLU A 170 2.31 10.02 -0.04
CA GLU A 170 3.56 10.73 -0.30
C GLU A 170 3.58 11.21 -1.76
N PRO A 171 4.51 12.11 -2.15
CA PRO A 171 4.62 12.55 -3.53
C PRO A 171 4.85 11.43 -4.56
N THR A 172 5.50 10.32 -4.15
CA THR A 172 5.92 9.23 -5.05
C THR A 172 5.26 7.88 -4.80
N LYS A 173 4.67 7.68 -3.62
CA LYS A 173 4.05 6.42 -3.21
C LYS A 173 2.98 6.63 -2.16
N THR A 174 2.21 5.57 -1.89
CA THR A 174 1.15 5.60 -0.88
C THR A 174 1.30 4.41 0.05
N TRP A 175 1.06 4.60 1.34
CA TRP A 175 1.03 3.54 2.34
C TRP A 175 -0.37 3.36 2.88
N LEU A 176 -0.79 2.13 3.16
CA LEU A 176 -2.05 1.84 3.82
C LEU A 176 -1.86 0.79 4.91
N SER A 177 -2.66 0.86 5.97
CA SER A 177 -2.75 -0.19 6.98
C SER A 177 -3.14 -1.51 6.32
N ALA A 178 -2.51 -2.61 6.74
CA ALA A 178 -2.86 -3.92 6.25
C ALA A 178 -4.33 -4.28 6.56
N PRO A 179 -4.98 -5.07 5.70
CA PRO A 179 -6.32 -5.55 5.97
C PRO A 179 -6.33 -6.49 7.19
N GLY A 180 -7.01 -6.08 8.26
CA GLY A 180 -7.18 -6.89 9.48
C GLY A 180 -6.69 -6.20 10.75
N ILE A 181 -6.48 -6.99 11.80
CA ILE A 181 -5.94 -6.55 13.11
C ILE A 181 -4.40 -6.59 13.14
N ASP A 182 -3.78 -6.96 12.02
CA ASP A 182 -2.33 -6.88 11.88
C ASP A 182 -1.95 -5.40 11.77
N LEU A 183 -1.16 -4.91 12.74
CA LEU A 183 -0.68 -3.52 12.78
C LEU A 183 0.42 -3.25 11.73
N SER A 184 0.54 -4.13 10.74
CA SER A 184 1.42 -3.97 9.59
C SER A 184 0.84 -3.01 8.55
N TRP A 185 1.66 -2.67 7.55
CA TRP A 185 1.30 -1.75 6.47
C TRP A 185 1.77 -2.27 5.12
N VAL A 186 1.11 -1.79 4.06
CA VAL A 186 1.39 -2.13 2.68
C VAL A 186 1.84 -0.86 1.94
N GLU A 187 2.95 -0.97 1.21
CA GLU A 187 3.39 0.06 0.25
C GLU A 187 2.65 -0.15 -1.08
N LEU A 188 1.97 0.88 -1.56
CA LEU A 188 1.61 1.05 -2.96
C LEU A 188 2.81 1.73 -3.62
N GLY A 189 3.67 0.92 -4.22
CA GLY A 189 4.81 1.38 -4.99
C GLY A 189 4.56 1.26 -6.49
N PRO A 190 5.34 1.95 -7.35
CA PRO A 190 5.46 1.57 -8.76
C PRO A 190 5.86 0.08 -8.78
N ALA A 191 5.02 -0.78 -9.37
CA ALA A 191 5.11 -2.25 -9.40
C ALA A 191 6.28 -2.79 -8.58
N SER A 192 6.02 -3.26 -7.35
CA SER A 192 7.08 -3.84 -6.51
C SER A 192 7.89 -4.83 -7.35
N CYS A 193 9.16 -4.51 -7.59
CA CYS A 193 10.07 -5.39 -8.31
C CYS A 193 10.51 -6.61 -7.46
N SER A 194 9.78 -6.87 -6.38
CA SER A 194 9.88 -8.03 -5.52
C SER A 194 8.51 -8.31 -4.91
N PRO A 195 7.58 -8.94 -5.65
CA PRO A 195 6.49 -9.65 -4.99
C PRO A 195 7.10 -10.74 -4.07
N PRO A 196 6.42 -11.19 -3.01
CA PRO A 196 6.92 -12.19 -2.05
C PRO A 196 7.25 -13.59 -2.64
N GLY A 197 7.28 -13.73 -3.97
CA GLY A 197 7.77 -14.89 -4.72
C GLY A 197 8.81 -14.57 -5.80
N GLY A 198 9.40 -13.36 -5.83
CA GLY A 198 10.51 -13.00 -6.73
C GLY A 198 10.16 -12.96 -8.23
N GLY A 199 8.90 -12.70 -8.58
CA GLY A 199 8.45 -12.55 -9.97
C GLY A 199 8.84 -11.21 -10.62
N PRO A 200 8.93 -11.14 -11.96
CA PRO A 200 9.29 -9.92 -12.67
C PRO A 200 8.22 -8.83 -12.49
N CYS A 201 8.66 -7.57 -12.35
CA CYS A 201 7.75 -6.43 -12.28
C CYS A 201 6.97 -6.31 -13.61
N TYR A 202 5.65 -6.18 -13.52
CA TYR A 202 4.80 -5.98 -14.69
C TYR A 202 5.12 -4.62 -15.33
N ARG A 203 5.37 -4.63 -16.65
CA ARG A 203 5.54 -3.44 -17.51
C ARG A 203 4.21 -3.02 -18.10
#